data_AF-A0A7C4Q946-F1
#
_entry.id   AF-A0A7C4Q946-F1
#
_cell.length_a   1.000
_cell.length_b   1.000
_cell.length_c   1.000
_cell.angle_alpha   90.00
_cell.angle_beta   90.00
_cell.angle_gamma   90.00
#
_symmetry.space_group_name_H-M   'P 1'
#
loop_
_entity.id
_entity.type
_entity.pdbx_description
1 polymer ?
#
loop_
_entity_poly.entity_id
_entity_poly.type
_entity_poly.pdbx_seq_one_letter_code
_entity_poly.pdbx_strand_id
1 'polypeptide(L)'
;MPNLNFHLSLATLIPDFIYQFLSNDLIDQNIFTCFELEDVRDAVSKLKIEELKNINKFLMIENTSLENEQNEDFMEKLDNSLMEIDNEYYHRYTPGELRFIFEEIINNIDIIYDAFKNETGLNLTLNIGFKFKDNLEANMIIEFMNKYETFEHLENAFILPIENYFVSDNIIARVYFSYIQENFSKYENIFNQIFDIINLKHNKNDSLQN
;
A
#
# COMPACT_ATOMS: atom_id res chain seq x y z
N MET A 1 23.89 2.57 2.69
CA MET A 1 22.49 2.65 2.21
C MET A 1 22.06 4.10 2.28
N PRO A 2 21.32 4.60 1.28
CA PRO A 2 20.73 5.94 1.39
C PRO A 2 19.82 5.98 2.63
N ASN A 3 19.93 7.05 3.41
CA ASN A 3 19.19 7.18 4.66
C ASN A 3 18.04 8.16 4.45
N LEU A 4 16.81 7.69 4.57
CA LEU A 4 15.64 8.55 4.45
C LEU A 4 15.46 9.38 5.72
N ASN A 5 15.19 10.68 5.58
CA ASN A 5 14.92 11.56 6.71
C ASN A 5 13.47 11.42 7.23
N PHE A 6 12.96 10.19 7.33
CA PHE A 6 11.62 9.89 7.80
C PHE A 6 11.61 8.51 8.45
N HIS A 7 10.86 8.39 9.54
CA HIS A 7 10.68 7.12 10.24
C HIS A 7 9.18 6.92 10.47
N LEU A 8 8.70 5.72 10.19
CA LEU A 8 7.35 5.30 10.52
C LEU A 8 7.38 4.65 11.91
N SER A 9 6.55 5.10 12.85
CA SER A 9 6.58 4.55 14.21
C SER A 9 6.05 3.11 14.28
N LEU A 10 4.96 2.81 13.55
CA LEU A 10 4.31 1.50 13.55
C LEU A 10 4.03 1.03 12.11
N ALA A 11 4.23 -0.26 11.83
CA ALA A 11 3.86 -0.85 10.54
C ALA A 11 2.36 -0.76 10.23
N THR A 12 1.51 -0.69 11.25
CA THR A 12 0.06 -0.49 11.06
C THR A 12 -0.28 0.89 10.46
N LEU A 13 0.67 1.83 10.42
CA LEU A 13 0.51 3.14 9.79
C LEU A 13 0.93 3.17 8.30
N ILE A 14 1.33 2.02 7.72
CA ILE A 14 1.64 1.91 6.29
C ILE A 14 0.51 2.45 5.39
N PRO A 15 -0.79 2.20 5.65
CA PRO A 15 -1.86 2.71 4.80
C PRO A 15 -1.90 4.25 4.76
N ASP A 16 -1.77 4.89 5.91
CA ASP A 16 -1.72 6.36 6.00
C ASP A 16 -0.45 6.92 5.35
N PHE A 17 0.68 6.23 5.50
CA PHE A 17 1.92 6.58 4.80
C PHE A 17 1.75 6.52 3.28
N ILE A 18 1.16 5.43 2.74
CA ILE A 18 0.86 5.27 1.31
C ILE A 18 0.04 6.46 0.82
N TYR A 19 -1.04 6.80 1.53
CA TYR A 19 -1.90 7.92 1.17
C TYR A 19 -1.13 9.24 1.13
N GLN A 20 -0.40 9.55 2.19
CA GLN A 20 0.34 10.81 2.30
C GLN A 20 1.46 10.93 1.27
N PHE A 21 2.16 9.83 1.01
CA PHE A 21 3.22 9.75 0.01
C PHE A 21 2.64 9.95 -1.38
N LEU A 22 1.69 9.13 -1.82
CA LEU A 22 1.11 9.15 -3.17
C LEU A 22 0.29 10.42 -3.46
N SER A 23 -0.26 11.06 -2.42
CA SER A 23 -0.96 12.35 -2.54
C SER A 23 0.00 13.55 -2.62
N ASN A 24 1.31 13.35 -2.63
CA ASN A 24 2.27 14.44 -2.71
C ASN A 24 2.25 15.10 -4.10
N ASP A 25 2.42 16.42 -4.15
CA ASP A 25 2.41 17.21 -5.39
C ASP A 25 3.57 16.88 -6.34
N LEU A 26 4.60 16.16 -5.90
CA LEU A 26 5.70 15.71 -6.75
C LEU A 26 5.37 14.43 -7.53
N ILE A 27 4.28 13.75 -7.18
CA ILE A 27 3.83 12.49 -7.78
C ILE A 27 2.74 12.76 -8.81
N ASP A 28 2.78 12.01 -9.92
CA ASP A 28 1.70 11.99 -10.91
C ASP A 28 0.56 11.11 -10.42
N GLN A 29 -0.53 11.75 -10.00
CA GLN A 29 -1.67 11.09 -9.36
C GLN A 29 -2.58 10.31 -10.33
N ASN A 30 -2.28 10.34 -11.63
CA ASN A 30 -3.10 9.67 -12.64
C ASN A 30 -2.65 8.22 -12.93
N ILE A 31 -1.54 7.79 -12.33
CA ILE A 31 -0.86 6.54 -12.69
C ILE A 31 -0.36 5.85 -11.42
N PHE A 32 -1.22 5.06 -10.78
CA PHE A 32 -0.85 4.11 -9.74
C PHE A 32 -1.30 2.71 -10.12
N THR A 33 -0.43 1.72 -9.94
CA THR A 33 -0.74 0.31 -10.22
C THR A 33 -0.38 -0.57 -9.04
N CYS A 34 -1.13 -1.64 -8.82
CA CYS A 34 -0.81 -2.66 -7.83
C CYS A 34 -1.34 -4.01 -8.32
N PHE A 35 -0.53 -4.72 -9.11
CA PHE A 35 -0.98 -5.91 -9.83
C PHE A 35 -1.16 -7.11 -8.90
N GLU A 36 -0.40 -7.18 -7.81
CA GLU A 36 -0.43 -8.27 -6.84
C GLU A 36 -1.76 -8.33 -6.05
N LEU A 37 -2.62 -7.31 -6.17
CA LEU A 37 -3.98 -7.38 -5.66
C LEU A 37 -4.83 -8.45 -6.39
N GLU A 38 -4.47 -8.83 -7.62
CA GLU A 38 -5.08 -9.97 -8.31
C GLU A 38 -4.72 -11.29 -7.62
N ASP A 39 -3.47 -11.47 -7.21
CA ASP A 39 -3.04 -12.66 -6.49
C ASP A 39 -3.69 -12.71 -5.09
N VAL A 40 -3.84 -11.56 -4.42
CA VAL A 40 -4.61 -11.45 -3.18
C VAL A 40 -6.05 -11.86 -3.41
N ARG A 41 -6.69 -11.32 -4.47
CA ARG A 41 -8.08 -11.66 -4.85
C ARG A 41 -8.23 -13.17 -4.99
N ASP A 42 -7.34 -13.79 -5.76
CA ASP A 42 -7.41 -15.21 -6.07
C ASP A 42 -7.22 -16.06 -4.80
N ALA A 43 -6.29 -15.66 -3.91
CA ALA A 43 -6.06 -16.31 -2.62
C ALA A 43 -7.26 -16.22 -1.67
N VAL A 44 -7.91 -15.06 -1.57
CA VAL A 44 -9.04 -14.85 -0.65
C VAL A 44 -10.39 -15.27 -1.23
N SER A 45 -10.53 -15.38 -2.55
CA SER A 45 -11.80 -15.72 -3.22
C SER A 45 -12.41 -17.05 -2.78
N LYS A 46 -11.57 -17.98 -2.34
CA LYS A 46 -11.97 -19.31 -1.86
C LYS A 46 -12.40 -19.28 -0.39
N LEU A 47 -12.12 -18.20 0.33
CA LEU A 47 -12.40 -18.04 1.75
C LEU A 47 -13.77 -17.39 1.94
N LYS A 48 -14.71 -18.15 2.51
CA LYS A 48 -16.04 -17.65 2.89
C LYS A 48 -16.01 -17.11 4.32
N ILE A 49 -15.29 -16.01 4.53
CA ILE A 49 -15.04 -15.39 5.84
C ILE A 49 -15.64 -13.98 5.83
N GLU A 50 -16.43 -13.63 6.84
CA GLU A 50 -17.16 -12.34 6.91
C GLU A 50 -16.20 -11.16 7.06
N GLU A 51 -15.11 -11.36 7.80
CA GLU A 51 -14.05 -10.38 8.03
C GLU A 51 -13.39 -9.90 6.72
N LEU A 52 -13.45 -10.71 5.66
CA LEU A 52 -12.91 -10.38 4.33
C LEU A 52 -13.94 -9.72 3.40
N LYS A 53 -15.15 -9.41 3.87
CA LYS A 53 -16.24 -8.86 3.03
C LYS A 53 -15.83 -7.60 2.28
N ASN A 54 -15.15 -6.68 2.95
CA ASN A 54 -14.72 -5.41 2.36
C ASN A 54 -13.68 -5.62 1.26
N ILE A 55 -12.70 -6.49 1.49
CA ILE A 55 -11.68 -6.88 0.51
C ILE A 55 -12.34 -7.56 -0.69
N ASN A 56 -13.23 -8.51 -0.43
CA ASN A 56 -13.94 -9.24 -1.47
C ASN A 56 -14.77 -8.29 -2.35
N LYS A 57 -15.44 -7.30 -1.74
CA LYS A 57 -16.19 -6.27 -2.47
C LYS A 57 -15.25 -5.40 -3.31
N PHE A 58 -14.16 -4.90 -2.72
CA PHE A 58 -13.20 -4.04 -3.40
C PHE A 58 -12.52 -4.73 -4.59
N LEU A 59 -12.14 -5.99 -4.43
CA LEU A 59 -11.50 -6.80 -5.48
C LEU A 59 -12.51 -7.42 -6.46
N MET A 60 -13.79 -7.01 -6.38
CA MET A 60 -14.88 -7.47 -7.25
C MET A 60 -15.00 -9.00 -7.31
N ILE A 61 -14.76 -9.67 -6.18
CA ILE A 61 -14.96 -11.11 -6.06
C ILE A 61 -16.47 -11.33 -6.06
N GLU A 62 -16.95 -12.09 -7.05
CA GLU A 62 -18.38 -12.39 -7.22
C GLU A 62 -18.94 -13.13 -6.00
N ASN A 63 -19.37 -12.36 -5.01
CA ASN A 63 -20.19 -12.87 -3.92
C ASN A 63 -21.64 -12.84 -4.42
N THR A 64 -22.11 -13.96 -4.96
CA THR A 64 -23.53 -14.24 -4.94
C THR A 64 -24.01 -14.07 -3.49
N SER A 65 -24.79 -13.00 -3.25
CA SER A 65 -25.49 -12.61 -2.02
C SER A 65 -24.67 -11.94 -0.90
N LEU A 66 -24.83 -10.61 -0.74
CA LEU A 66 -25.66 -9.99 0.31
C LEU A 66 -25.41 -8.47 0.40
N GLU A 67 -26.50 -7.73 0.17
CA GLU A 67 -26.68 -6.30 0.47
C GLU A 67 -26.30 -5.97 1.93
N ASN A 68 -25.80 -4.75 2.17
CA ASN A 68 -26.13 -3.96 3.36
C ASN A 68 -25.68 -2.50 3.19
N GLU A 69 -26.68 -1.63 3.28
CA GLU A 69 -26.69 -0.17 3.15
C GLU A 69 -26.21 0.52 4.44
N GLN A 70 -24.90 0.70 4.68
CA GLN A 70 -24.41 1.70 5.67
C GLN A 70 -23.10 2.39 5.27
N ASN A 71 -22.58 2.15 4.06
CA ASN A 71 -21.32 2.74 3.58
C ASN A 71 -21.52 3.59 2.30
N GLU A 72 -22.77 3.96 2.00
CA GLU A 72 -23.17 4.52 0.70
C GLU A 72 -22.49 5.85 0.35
N ASP A 73 -22.22 6.77 1.28
CA ASP A 73 -21.77 8.12 0.91
C ASP A 73 -20.27 8.20 0.49
N PHE A 74 -19.44 7.24 0.94
CA PHE A 74 -18.08 7.06 0.44
C PHE A 74 -18.03 6.05 -0.71
N MET A 75 -18.86 5.00 -0.64
CA MET A 75 -18.95 3.99 -1.70
C MET A 75 -19.59 4.53 -2.98
N GLU A 76 -20.49 5.51 -2.91
CA GLU A 76 -21.07 6.19 -4.07
C GLU A 76 -20.04 7.11 -4.72
N LYS A 77 -19.08 7.67 -3.95
CA LYS A 77 -17.94 8.39 -4.52
C LYS A 77 -16.95 7.44 -5.19
N LEU A 78 -16.72 6.27 -4.61
CA LEU A 78 -15.91 5.19 -5.18
C LEU A 78 -16.57 4.64 -6.47
N ASP A 79 -17.85 4.29 -6.43
CA ASP A 79 -18.63 3.80 -7.57
C ASP A 79 -18.73 4.86 -8.68
N ASN A 80 -18.91 6.15 -8.35
CA ASN A 80 -18.88 7.23 -9.35
C ASN A 80 -17.50 7.40 -9.99
N SER A 81 -16.40 7.11 -9.29
CA SER A 81 -15.06 7.09 -9.89
C SER A 81 -14.78 5.83 -10.73
N LEU A 82 -15.46 4.71 -10.43
CA LEU A 82 -15.32 3.44 -11.14
C LEU A 82 -16.15 3.39 -12.44
N MET A 83 -17.23 4.17 -12.55
CA MET A 83 -18.06 4.23 -13.77
C MET A 83 -17.38 4.88 -14.98
N GLU A 84 -16.25 5.58 -14.80
CA GLU A 84 -15.49 6.21 -15.89
C GLU A 84 -14.33 5.36 -16.43
N ILE A 85 -14.11 4.15 -15.88
CA ILE A 85 -12.94 3.33 -16.22
C ILE A 85 -13.27 2.42 -17.41
N ASP A 86 -12.94 2.93 -18.59
CA ASP A 86 -12.80 2.17 -19.83
C ASP A 86 -11.94 0.90 -19.60
N ASN A 87 -12.26 -0.21 -20.26
CA ASN A 87 -11.61 -1.53 -20.14
C ASN A 87 -10.07 -1.52 -20.40
N GLU A 88 -9.49 -0.37 -20.71
CA GLU A 88 -8.06 -0.12 -20.92
C GLU A 88 -7.28 0.21 -19.61
N TYR A 89 -7.98 0.39 -18.47
CA TYR A 89 -7.40 0.91 -17.22
C TYR A 89 -7.61 0.03 -15.97
N TYR A 90 -7.82 -1.28 -16.14
CA TYR A 90 -8.21 -2.27 -15.11
C TYR A 90 -7.31 -2.36 -13.83
N HIS A 91 -6.20 -1.62 -13.77
CA HIS A 91 -5.28 -1.61 -12.60
C HIS A 91 -4.88 -0.22 -12.13
N ARG A 92 -5.63 0.83 -12.51
CA ARG A 92 -5.37 2.18 -12.00
C ARG A 92 -6.11 2.40 -10.69
N TYR A 93 -5.35 2.76 -9.66
CA TYR A 93 -5.89 3.10 -8.35
C TYR A 93 -5.68 4.58 -8.05
N THR A 94 -6.46 5.10 -7.11
CA THR A 94 -6.25 6.37 -6.44
C THR A 94 -5.46 6.15 -5.13
N PRO A 95 -4.85 7.20 -4.55
CA PRO A 95 -4.22 7.09 -3.24
C PRO A 95 -5.21 6.64 -2.15
N GLY A 96 -6.47 7.05 -2.25
CA GLY A 96 -7.53 6.69 -1.30
C GLY A 96 -7.90 5.22 -1.38
N GLU A 97 -8.00 4.66 -2.58
CA GLU A 97 -8.24 3.22 -2.80
C GLU A 97 -7.09 2.37 -2.29
N LEU A 98 -5.85 2.77 -2.58
CA LEU A 98 -4.66 2.08 -2.06
C LEU A 98 -4.58 2.15 -0.54
N ARG A 99 -4.88 3.30 0.07
CA ARG A 99 -5.01 3.42 1.53
C ARG A 99 -6.02 2.42 2.08
N PHE A 100 -7.23 2.41 1.51
CA PHE A 100 -8.31 1.55 1.97
C PHE A 100 -7.95 0.07 1.88
N ILE A 101 -7.49 -0.41 0.73
CA ILE A 101 -7.22 -1.84 0.56
C ILE A 101 -6.05 -2.30 1.43
N PHE A 102 -5.01 -1.46 1.61
CA PHE A 102 -3.91 -1.78 2.52
C PHE A 102 -4.33 -1.77 3.99
N GLU A 103 -5.26 -0.89 4.38
CA GLU A 103 -5.85 -0.88 5.72
C GLU A 103 -6.61 -2.18 5.99
N GLU A 104 -7.46 -2.61 5.06
CA GLU A 104 -8.18 -3.89 5.17
C GLU A 104 -7.23 -5.10 5.18
N ILE A 105 -6.16 -5.08 4.37
CA ILE A 105 -5.14 -6.13 4.36
C ILE A 105 -4.43 -6.20 5.71
N ILE A 106 -4.02 -5.08 6.28
CA ILE A 106 -3.36 -5.03 7.58
C ILE A 106 -4.30 -5.53 8.69
N ASN A 107 -5.56 -5.10 8.69
CA ASN A 107 -6.54 -5.52 9.69
C ASN A 107 -6.82 -7.03 9.67
N ASN A 108 -6.61 -7.69 8.53
CA ASN A 108 -6.88 -9.11 8.31
C ASN A 108 -5.60 -9.90 7.95
N ILE A 109 -4.43 -9.39 8.32
CA ILE A 109 -3.16 -9.86 7.75
C ILE A 109 -2.89 -11.33 8.02
N ASP A 110 -3.24 -11.85 9.20
CA ASP A 110 -2.98 -13.25 9.55
C ASP A 110 -3.74 -14.21 8.61
N ILE A 111 -5.00 -13.86 8.27
CA ILE A 111 -5.83 -14.65 7.37
C ILE A 111 -5.31 -14.56 5.94
N ILE A 112 -5.05 -13.34 5.47
CA ILE A 112 -4.66 -13.08 4.07
C ILE A 112 -3.28 -13.63 3.78
N TYR A 113 -2.33 -13.42 4.69
CA TYR A 113 -0.97 -13.92 4.56
C TYR A 113 -0.96 -15.44 4.45
N ASP A 114 -1.66 -16.14 5.36
CA ASP A 114 -1.72 -17.60 5.33
C ASP A 114 -2.40 -18.12 4.06
N ALA A 115 -3.50 -17.49 3.63
CA ALA A 115 -4.19 -17.83 2.38
C ALA A 115 -3.27 -17.69 1.17
N PHE A 116 -2.61 -16.53 1.05
CA PHE A 116 -1.70 -16.21 -0.03
C PHE A 116 -0.48 -17.14 -0.05
N LYS A 117 0.12 -17.37 1.12
CA LYS A 117 1.29 -18.26 1.27
C LYS A 117 0.95 -19.70 0.92
N ASN A 118 -0.24 -20.18 1.28
CA ASN A 118 -0.69 -21.53 0.94
C ASN A 118 -0.98 -21.69 -0.56
N GLU A 119 -1.51 -20.65 -1.21
CA GLU A 119 -1.81 -20.69 -2.66
C GLU A 119 -0.54 -20.56 -3.51
N THR A 120 0.35 -19.62 -3.18
CA THR A 120 1.50 -19.24 -4.03
C THR A 120 2.83 -19.87 -3.60
N GLY A 121 2.94 -20.29 -2.33
CA GLY A 121 4.21 -20.67 -1.69
C GLY A 121 5.12 -19.49 -1.32
N LEU A 122 4.74 -18.25 -1.67
CA LEU A 122 5.55 -17.05 -1.51
C LEU A 122 5.02 -16.14 -0.39
N ASN A 123 5.90 -15.27 0.13
CA ASN A 123 5.49 -14.25 1.08
C ASN A 123 4.66 -13.18 0.38
N LEU A 124 3.64 -12.64 1.06
CA LEU A 124 2.80 -11.59 0.51
C LEU A 124 3.63 -10.33 0.28
N THR A 125 3.78 -9.95 -0.99
CA THR A 125 4.51 -8.76 -1.41
C THR A 125 3.62 -7.97 -2.34
N LEU A 126 3.36 -6.71 -2.03
CA LEU A 126 2.50 -5.81 -2.80
C LEU A 126 3.35 -4.68 -3.37
N ASN A 127 3.27 -4.47 -4.68
CA ASN A 127 4.07 -3.47 -5.37
C ASN A 127 3.18 -2.36 -5.92
N ILE A 128 3.33 -1.16 -5.37
CA ILE A 128 2.69 0.05 -5.91
C ILE A 128 3.64 0.70 -6.90
N GLY A 129 3.35 0.53 -8.19
CA GLY A 129 4.00 1.26 -9.27
C GLY A 129 3.47 2.69 -9.36
N PHE A 130 4.37 3.67 -9.47
CA PHE A 130 4.00 5.08 -9.58
C PHE A 130 5.03 5.87 -10.41
N LYS A 131 4.64 7.10 -10.77
CA LYS A 131 5.45 8.01 -11.56
C LYS A 131 5.55 9.38 -10.90
N PHE A 132 6.73 9.98 -10.95
CA PHE A 132 6.96 11.37 -10.57
C PHE A 132 6.61 12.32 -11.71
N LYS A 133 6.28 13.58 -11.40
CA LYS A 133 5.95 14.59 -12.43
C LYS A 133 7.10 14.90 -13.41
N ASP A 134 8.34 14.56 -13.05
CA ASP A 134 9.52 14.68 -13.92
C ASP A 134 9.74 13.46 -14.84
N ASN A 135 8.78 12.54 -14.87
CA ASN A 135 8.76 11.28 -15.61
C ASN A 135 9.67 10.17 -15.10
N LEU A 136 10.22 10.26 -13.89
CA LEU A 136 10.86 9.12 -13.26
C LEU A 136 9.80 8.12 -12.75
N GLU A 137 10.05 6.84 -12.97
CA GLU A 137 9.18 5.76 -12.49
C GLU A 137 9.84 5.07 -11.29
N ALA A 138 9.04 4.68 -10.31
CA ALA A 138 9.50 3.96 -9.14
C ALA A 138 8.40 3.03 -8.62
N ASN A 139 8.80 2.16 -7.73
CA ASN A 139 7.91 1.19 -7.09
C ASN A 139 8.04 1.35 -5.59
N MET A 140 6.91 1.41 -4.88
CA MET A 140 6.86 1.24 -3.44
C MET A 140 6.46 -0.21 -3.16
N ILE A 141 7.34 -0.96 -2.52
CA ILE A 141 7.12 -2.37 -2.23
C ILE A 141 6.85 -2.53 -0.74
N ILE A 142 5.78 -3.24 -0.42
CA ILE A 142 5.39 -3.61 0.93
C ILE A 142 5.45 -5.13 1.01
N GLU A 143 6.37 -5.65 1.79
CA GLU A 143 6.51 -7.08 2.06
C GLU A 143 5.96 -7.40 3.44
N PHE A 144 5.14 -8.43 3.53
CA PHE A 144 4.73 -9.05 4.77
C PHE A 144 5.43 -10.39 4.91
N MET A 145 5.93 -10.70 6.11
CA MET A 145 6.68 -11.92 6.38
C MET A 145 6.36 -12.47 7.75
N ASN A 146 6.59 -13.78 7.92
CA ASN A 146 6.56 -14.37 9.24
C ASN A 146 7.75 -13.84 10.08
N LYS A 147 7.52 -13.48 11.34
CA LYS A 147 8.55 -12.90 12.23
C LYS A 147 9.78 -13.77 12.46
N TYR A 148 9.70 -15.07 12.18
CA TYR A 148 10.82 -16.00 12.31
C TYR A 148 11.68 -16.07 11.03
N GLU A 149 11.25 -15.42 9.96
CA GLU A 149 12.00 -15.28 8.73
C GLU A 149 12.84 -14.00 8.75
N THR A 150 13.92 -14.00 7.97
CA THR A 150 14.81 -12.85 7.83
C THR A 150 14.61 -12.21 6.47
N PHE A 151 14.42 -10.89 6.46
CA PHE A 151 14.42 -10.12 5.22
C PHE A 151 15.74 -10.29 4.46
N GLU A 152 15.65 -10.45 3.15
CA GLU A 152 16.83 -10.43 2.29
C GLU A 152 17.49 -9.05 2.28
N HIS A 153 18.81 -9.02 2.09
CA HIS A 153 19.54 -7.77 1.97
C HIS A 153 19.25 -7.10 0.62
N LEU A 154 18.84 -5.84 0.64
CA LEU A 154 18.52 -5.08 -0.57
C LEU A 154 19.61 -4.04 -0.84
N GLU A 155 20.50 -4.27 -1.80
CA GLU A 155 21.59 -3.31 -2.10
C GLU A 155 21.09 -2.01 -2.75
N ASN A 156 20.00 -2.09 -3.52
CA ASN A 156 19.58 -1.07 -4.47
C ASN A 156 18.17 -0.54 -4.19
N ALA A 157 17.88 -0.23 -2.93
CA ALA A 157 16.58 0.27 -2.50
C ALA A 157 16.71 1.41 -1.47
N PHE A 158 15.72 2.30 -1.44
CA PHE A 158 15.50 3.18 -0.29
C PHE A 158 14.59 2.46 0.69
N ILE A 159 15.13 1.95 1.79
CA ILE A 159 14.35 1.26 2.81
C ILE A 159 13.68 2.31 3.70
N LEU A 160 12.37 2.22 3.88
CA LEU A 160 11.63 3.05 4.84
C LEU A 160 11.94 2.53 6.25
N PRO A 161 12.56 3.35 7.12
CA PRO A 161 12.75 2.97 8.52
C PRO A 161 11.39 2.84 9.23
N ILE A 162 11.13 1.69 9.83
CA ILE A 162 9.94 1.44 10.67
C ILE A 162 10.44 1.03 12.06
N GLU A 163 10.07 1.79 13.09
CA GLU A 163 10.53 1.54 14.47
C GLU A 163 9.96 0.23 15.01
N ASN A 164 8.65 0.05 14.87
CA ASN A 164 7.97 -1.20 15.17
C ASN A 164 7.39 -1.79 13.89
N TYR A 165 8.08 -2.79 13.35
CA TYR A 165 7.71 -3.46 12.11
C TYR A 165 6.64 -4.56 12.27
N PHE A 166 6.13 -4.82 13.48
CA PHE A 166 5.07 -5.81 13.69
C PHE A 166 3.72 -5.28 13.21
N VAL A 167 3.01 -6.10 12.43
CA VAL A 167 1.63 -5.86 11.99
C VAL A 167 0.67 -6.71 12.83
N SER A 168 1.06 -7.95 13.12
CA SER A 168 0.38 -8.85 14.05
C SER A 168 1.40 -9.54 14.97
N ASP A 169 0.94 -10.46 15.82
CA ASP A 169 1.83 -11.26 16.67
C ASP A 169 2.84 -12.10 15.88
N ASN A 170 2.52 -12.49 14.65
CA ASN A 170 3.34 -13.38 13.83
C ASN A 170 3.82 -12.75 12.52
N ILE A 171 3.22 -11.65 12.09
CA ILE A 171 3.53 -11.01 10.82
C ILE A 171 4.23 -9.68 11.04
N ILE A 172 5.33 -9.50 10.32
CA ILE A 172 6.11 -8.28 10.25
C ILE A 172 6.02 -7.69 8.85
N ALA A 173 6.23 -6.39 8.71
CA ALA A 173 6.26 -5.71 7.43
C ALA A 173 7.53 -4.91 7.19
N ARG A 174 7.94 -4.84 5.92
CA ARG A 174 9.00 -3.97 5.42
C ARG A 174 8.47 -3.16 4.25
N VAL A 175 8.81 -1.87 4.23
CA VAL A 175 8.53 -1.00 3.08
C VAL A 175 9.83 -0.50 2.49
N TYR A 176 9.95 -0.52 1.18
CA TYR A 176 11.10 0.05 0.47
C TYR A 176 10.73 0.52 -0.92
N PHE A 177 11.55 1.39 -1.48
CA PHE A 177 11.40 1.90 -2.84
C PHE A 177 12.46 1.29 -3.75
N SER A 178 12.03 0.63 -4.82
CA SER A 178 12.91 0.26 -5.92
C SER A 178 12.85 1.30 -7.03
N TYR A 179 13.99 1.51 -7.69
CA TYR A 179 14.20 2.60 -8.63
C TYR A 179 15.31 2.25 -9.64
N ILE A 180 15.37 3.02 -10.72
CA ILE A 180 16.40 2.90 -11.76
C ILE A 180 17.70 3.54 -11.27
N GLN A 181 18.75 2.74 -11.06
CA GLN A 181 19.98 3.16 -10.38
C GLN A 181 20.68 4.37 -11.00
N GLU A 182 20.64 4.48 -12.33
CA GLU A 182 21.27 5.56 -13.10
C GLU A 182 20.77 6.96 -12.69
N ASN A 183 19.58 7.04 -12.08
CA ASN A 183 18.98 8.28 -11.62
C ASN A 183 19.00 8.44 -10.08
N PHE A 184 19.83 7.68 -9.35
CA PHE A 184 19.89 7.67 -7.87
C PHE A 184 19.78 9.06 -7.23
N SER A 185 20.65 10.00 -7.62
CA SER A 185 20.67 11.35 -7.00
C SER A 185 19.39 12.15 -7.23
N LYS A 186 18.65 11.87 -8.32
CA LYS A 186 17.35 12.51 -8.56
C LYS A 186 16.29 11.92 -7.64
N TYR A 187 16.21 10.59 -7.54
CA TYR A 187 15.29 9.92 -6.62
C TYR A 187 15.56 10.33 -5.17
N GLU A 188 16.82 10.33 -4.74
CA GLU A 188 17.21 10.75 -3.40
C GLU A 188 16.73 12.17 -3.08
N ASN A 189 16.92 13.11 -4.01
CA ASN A 189 16.46 14.49 -3.84
C ASN A 189 14.92 14.58 -3.75
N ILE A 190 14.21 13.91 -4.65
CA ILE A 190 12.73 13.94 -4.67
C ILE A 190 12.16 13.28 -3.41
N PHE A 191 12.66 12.11 -3.02
CA PHE A 191 12.23 11.42 -1.80
C PHE A 191 12.44 12.31 -0.57
N ASN A 192 13.60 12.95 -0.41
CA ASN A 192 13.85 13.86 0.70
C ASN A 192 12.87 15.04 0.71
N GLN A 193 12.56 15.64 -0.44
CA GLN A 193 11.55 16.70 -0.53
C GLN A 193 10.16 16.22 -0.10
N ILE A 194 9.75 15.02 -0.52
CA ILE A 194 8.46 14.43 -0.12
C ILE A 194 8.44 14.20 1.40
N PHE A 195 9.51 13.61 1.96
CA PHE A 195 9.60 13.30 3.38
C PHE A 195 9.66 14.54 4.26
N ASP A 196 10.32 15.60 3.84
CA ASP A 196 10.29 16.89 4.54
C ASP A 196 8.86 17.46 4.62
N ILE A 197 8.08 17.36 3.55
CA ILE A 197 6.66 17.79 3.53
C ILE A 197 5.82 16.94 4.48
N ILE A 198 6.01 15.61 4.46
CA ILE A 198 5.28 14.69 5.34
C ILE A 198 5.60 14.99 6.81
N ASN A 199 6.88 15.13 7.17
CA ASN A 199 7.32 15.49 8.52
C ASN A 199 6.71 16.80 9.02
N LEU A 200 6.64 17.83 8.16
CA LEU A 200 6.03 19.11 8.51
C LEU A 200 4.53 18.99 8.81
N LYS A 201 3.80 18.11 8.12
CA LYS A 201 2.39 17.85 8.41
C LYS A 201 2.21 17.16 9.75
N HIS A 202 3.05 16.19 10.09
CA HIS A 202 3.04 15.51 11.39
C HIS A 202 3.28 16.49 12.55
N ASN A 203 4.34 17.30 12.49
CA ASN A 203 4.67 18.26 13.54
C ASN A 203 3.57 19.32 13.78
N LYS A 204 2.83 19.72 12.73
CA LYS A 204 1.69 20.64 12.87
C LYS A 204 0.51 20.01 13.59
N ASN A 205 0.21 18.74 13.31
CA ASN A 205 -0.89 18.04 13.96
C ASN A 205 -0.62 17.82 15.46
N ASP A 206 0.62 17.52 15.84
CA ASP A 206 1.01 17.38 17.25
C ASP A 206 0.96 18.72 18.02
N SER A 207 1.21 19.84 17.33
CA SER A 207 1.12 21.18 17.93
C SER A 207 -0.31 21.69 18.14
N LEU A 208 -1.31 21.08 17.49
CA LEU A 208 -2.73 21.45 17.61
C LEU A 208 -3.47 20.60 18.67
N GLN A 209 -2.80 19.60 19.25
CA GLN A 209 -3.34 18.75 20.31
C GLN A 209 -2.83 19.12 21.72
N ASN A 210 -2.06 20.19 21.84
CA ASN A 210 -1.60 20.79 23.11
C ASN A 210 -2.23 22.18 23.33
#